data_AF-A0A7X5E3Y9-F1
#
_entry.id   AF-A0A7X5E3Y9-F1
#
_cell.length_a   1.000
_cell.length_b   1.000
_cell.length_c   1.000
_cell.angle_alpha   90.00
_cell.angle_beta   90.00
_cell.angle_gamma   90.00
#
_symmetry.space_group_name_H-M   'P 1'
#
loop_
_entity.id
_entity.type
_entity.pdbx_description
1 polymer ?
#
loop_
_entity_poly.entity_id
_entity_poly.type
_entity_poly.pdbx_seq_one_letter_code
_entity_poly.pdbx_strand_id
1 'polypeptide(L)'
;MSKTRMTVGQAIVKFLNQQYIEFDGKVEPFVDGIFTIFGHGMVVGLGQALDEAPGRLRVYQGRNEQGMAHAAISYAKQHNRRRIIACSSSIGVGAANMVTAALTATINNIPLLLFPSDSFAT
;
A
#
# COMPACT_ATOMS: atom_id res chain seq x y z
N MET A 1 -21.73 -22.23 1.35
CA MET A 1 -20.61 -21.37 0.91
C MET A 1 -19.35 -22.21 0.87
N SER A 2 -18.61 -22.24 -0.25
CA SER A 2 -17.26 -22.84 -0.24
C SER A 2 -16.30 -21.87 0.44
N LYS A 3 -15.34 -22.40 1.20
CA LYS A 3 -14.29 -21.59 1.84
C LYS A 3 -13.09 -21.53 0.89
N THR A 4 -12.58 -20.33 0.63
CA THR A 4 -11.32 -20.15 -0.10
C THR A 4 -10.18 -19.97 0.89
N ARG A 5 -9.15 -20.80 0.80
CA ARG A 5 -7.92 -20.65 1.60
C ARG A 5 -6.96 -19.72 0.87
N MET A 6 -6.39 -18.73 1.56
CA MET A 6 -5.42 -17.78 1.03
C MET A 6 -4.45 -17.33 2.15
N THR A 7 -3.26 -16.90 1.77
CA THR A 7 -2.33 -16.23 2.70
C THR A 7 -2.84 -14.82 3.02
N VAL A 8 -2.34 -14.21 4.11
CA VAL A 8 -2.68 -12.81 4.44
C VAL A 8 -2.22 -11.86 3.34
N GLY A 9 -1.04 -12.09 2.73
CA GLY A 9 -0.57 -11.30 1.59
C GLY A 9 -1.53 -11.35 0.40
N GLN A 10 -1.98 -12.56 0.02
CA GLN A 10 -2.97 -12.75 -1.05
C GLN A 10 -4.31 -12.08 -0.71
N ALA A 11 -4.75 -12.16 0.54
CA ALA A 11 -5.96 -11.49 1.01
C ALA A 11 -5.84 -9.96 0.90
N ILE A 12 -4.69 -9.38 1.29
CA ILE A 12 -4.43 -7.94 1.17
C ILE A 12 -4.49 -7.51 -0.29
N VAL A 13 -3.75 -8.18 -1.19
CA VAL A 13 -3.73 -7.83 -2.62
C VAL A 13 -5.13 -7.92 -3.21
N LYS A 14 -5.87 -8.99 -2.93
CA LYS A 14 -7.26 -9.15 -3.39
C LYS A 14 -8.17 -8.07 -2.82
N PHE A 15 -8.03 -7.75 -1.54
CA PHE A 15 -8.82 -6.71 -0.88
C PHE A 15 -8.58 -5.33 -1.51
N LEU A 16 -7.32 -4.92 -1.68
CA LEU A 16 -6.96 -3.64 -2.28
C LEU A 16 -7.49 -3.50 -3.72
N ASN A 17 -7.47 -4.58 -4.50
CA ASN A 17 -8.04 -4.60 -5.84
C ASN A 17 -9.56 -4.31 -5.86
N GLN A 18 -10.27 -4.67 -4.78
CA GLN A 18 -11.72 -4.50 -4.63
C GLN A 18 -12.12 -3.24 -3.85
N GLN A 19 -11.21 -2.29 -3.67
CA GLN A 19 -11.53 -0.99 -3.07
C GLN A 19 -11.93 0.01 -4.16
N TYR A 20 -13.11 0.62 -3.97
CA TYR A 20 -13.69 1.60 -4.88
C TYR A 20 -14.16 2.82 -4.09
N ILE A 21 -14.20 3.96 -4.76
CA ILE A 21 -14.81 5.18 -4.26
C ILE A 21 -15.91 5.62 -5.24
N GLU A 22 -16.97 6.20 -4.71
CA GLU A 22 -18.04 6.82 -5.51
C GLU A 22 -18.03 8.32 -5.28
N PHE A 23 -18.04 9.09 -6.38
CA PHE A 23 -18.16 10.55 -6.34
C PHE A 23 -18.94 11.03 -7.56
N ASP A 24 -19.96 11.86 -7.34
CA ASP A 24 -20.88 12.35 -8.39
C ASP A 24 -21.44 11.22 -9.28
N GLY A 25 -21.83 10.10 -8.68
CA GLY A 25 -22.37 8.93 -9.38
C GLY A 25 -21.36 8.15 -10.24
N LYS A 26 -20.06 8.50 -10.15
CA LYS A 26 -18.98 7.75 -10.81
C LYS A 26 -18.27 6.89 -9.79
N VAL A 27 -18.27 5.58 -10.04
CA VAL A 27 -17.51 4.61 -9.27
C VAL A 27 -16.17 4.38 -9.95
N GLU A 28 -15.08 4.61 -9.23
CA GLU A 28 -13.73 4.35 -9.71
C GLU A 28 -12.90 3.59 -8.67
N PRO A 29 -11.86 2.86 -9.09
CA PRO A 29 -11.02 2.14 -8.15
C PRO A 29 -10.19 3.10 -7.28
N PHE A 30 -10.11 2.82 -5.98
CA PHE A 30 -9.49 3.74 -5.01
C PHE A 30 -7.96 3.54 -4.85
N VAL A 31 -7.50 2.29 -4.89
CA VAL A 31 -6.07 1.96 -4.74
C VAL A 31 -5.47 1.66 -6.11
N ASP A 32 -4.57 2.49 -6.61
CA ASP A 32 -3.99 2.34 -7.95
C ASP A 32 -2.72 1.48 -7.99
N GLY A 33 -2.05 1.35 -6.84
CA GLY A 33 -0.85 0.54 -6.75
C GLY A 33 -0.23 0.54 -5.37
N ILE A 34 0.96 -0.05 -5.30
CA ILE A 34 1.75 -0.17 -4.09
C ILE A 34 3.22 0.11 -4.39
N PHE A 35 3.81 1.01 -3.61
CA PHE A 35 5.25 1.17 -3.52
C PHE A 35 5.84 0.10 -2.61
N THR A 36 6.93 -0.51 -3.04
CA THR A 36 7.66 -1.52 -2.26
C THR A 36 9.16 -1.38 -2.40
N ILE A 37 9.87 -1.64 -1.31
CA ILE A 37 11.28 -2.06 -1.31
C ILE A 37 11.29 -3.44 -0.70
N PHE A 38 11.54 -4.45 -1.53
CA PHE A 38 11.52 -5.84 -1.07
C PHE A 38 12.67 -6.08 -0.08
N GLY A 39 12.28 -6.39 1.15
CA GLY A 39 13.18 -6.84 2.22
C GLY A 39 12.61 -8.09 2.89
N HIS A 40 13.46 -8.78 3.66
CA HIS A 40 13.13 -10.08 4.27
C HIS A 40 11.82 -10.07 5.08
N GLY A 41 11.48 -8.96 5.75
CA GLY A 41 10.28 -8.86 6.58
C GLY A 41 8.95 -8.90 5.81
N MET A 42 8.97 -8.83 4.48
CA MET A 42 7.74 -8.68 3.68
C MET A 42 7.74 -9.47 2.37
N VAL A 43 8.93 -9.80 1.84
CA VAL A 43 9.09 -10.39 0.50
C VAL A 43 8.38 -11.74 0.37
N VAL A 44 8.41 -12.57 1.40
CA VAL A 44 7.77 -13.91 1.41
C VAL A 44 6.26 -13.87 1.72
N GLY A 45 5.71 -12.69 1.99
CA GLY A 45 4.28 -12.52 2.26
C GLY A 45 3.61 -11.67 1.19
N LEU A 46 3.70 -10.34 1.37
CA LEU A 46 3.12 -9.39 0.43
C LEU A 46 3.86 -9.38 -0.91
N GLY A 47 5.18 -9.54 -0.90
CA GLY A 47 5.97 -9.58 -2.13
C GLY A 47 5.59 -10.74 -3.04
N GLN A 48 5.54 -11.96 -2.52
CA GLN A 48 5.05 -13.14 -3.23
C GLN A 48 3.63 -12.91 -3.77
N ALA A 49 2.69 -12.39 -2.97
CA ALA A 49 1.32 -12.18 -3.42
C ALA A 49 1.20 -11.18 -4.57
N LEU A 50 2.03 -10.14 -4.58
CA LEU A 50 2.10 -9.16 -5.67
C LEU A 50 2.77 -9.71 -6.93
N ASP A 51 3.71 -10.64 -6.78
CA ASP A 51 4.34 -11.34 -7.91
C ASP A 51 3.37 -12.35 -8.55
N GLU A 52 2.66 -13.13 -7.72
CA GLU A 52 1.72 -14.15 -8.18
C GLU A 52 0.48 -13.56 -8.89
N ALA A 53 -0.16 -12.56 -8.28
CA ALA A 53 -1.45 -12.06 -8.75
C ALA A 53 -1.71 -10.61 -8.30
N PRO A 54 -1.03 -9.59 -8.88
CA PRO A 54 -1.21 -8.20 -8.48
C PRO A 54 -2.59 -7.63 -8.86
N GLY A 55 -3.30 -8.28 -9.79
CA GLY A 55 -4.55 -7.77 -10.35
C GLY A 55 -4.30 -6.49 -11.16
N ARG A 56 -5.02 -5.42 -10.83
CA ARG A 56 -4.84 -4.09 -11.44
C ARG A 56 -3.85 -3.20 -10.67
N LEU A 57 -3.33 -3.64 -9.52
CA LEU A 57 -2.39 -2.85 -8.74
C LEU A 57 -1.06 -2.75 -9.47
N ARG A 58 -0.59 -1.53 -9.67
CA ARG A 58 0.78 -1.29 -10.15
C ARG A 58 1.76 -1.48 -9.00
N VAL A 59 2.80 -2.29 -9.22
CA VAL A 59 3.90 -2.45 -8.27
C VAL A 59 5.00 -1.47 -8.63
N TYR A 60 5.23 -0.50 -7.77
CA TYR A 60 6.26 0.51 -7.95
C TYR A 60 7.48 0.16 -7.10
N GLN A 61 8.59 -0.16 -7.75
CA GLN A 61 9.86 -0.41 -7.07
C GLN A 61 10.44 0.91 -6.55
N GLY A 62 10.47 1.06 -5.23
CA GLY A 62 11.12 2.17 -4.56
C GLY A 62 12.63 1.98 -4.38
N ARG A 63 13.29 3.06 -3.95
CA ARG A 63 14.70 3.08 -3.54
C ARG A 63 14.92 3.80 -2.20
N ASN A 64 13.89 4.46 -1.68
CA ASN A 64 13.88 5.18 -0.42
C ASN A 64 12.44 5.28 0.09
N GLU A 65 12.15 4.76 1.28
CA GLU A 65 10.79 4.67 1.82
C GLU A 65 10.17 6.05 2.11
N GLN A 66 10.99 7.02 2.56
CA GLN A 66 10.54 8.39 2.79
C GLN A 66 10.08 9.03 1.46
N GLY A 67 10.87 8.87 0.40
CA GLY A 67 10.54 9.34 -0.95
C GLY A 67 9.29 8.69 -1.52
N MET A 68 9.12 7.37 -1.33
CA MET A 68 7.90 6.64 -1.71
C MET A 68 6.66 7.20 -1.02
N ALA A 69 6.72 7.37 0.31
CA ALA A 69 5.58 7.86 1.08
C ALA A 69 5.23 9.32 0.73
N HIS A 70 6.22 10.17 0.49
CA HIS A 70 5.97 11.54 -0.01
C HIS A 70 5.41 11.56 -1.44
N ALA A 71 5.84 10.65 -2.31
CA ALA A 71 5.24 10.49 -3.64
C ALA A 71 3.77 10.03 -3.54
N ALA A 72 3.45 9.10 -2.64
CA ALA A 72 2.09 8.61 -2.42
C ALA A 72 1.14 9.70 -1.92
N ILE A 73 1.54 10.53 -0.94
CA ILE A 73 0.68 11.65 -0.50
C ILE A 73 0.51 12.71 -1.60
N SER A 74 1.53 12.91 -2.44
CA SER A 74 1.47 13.86 -3.55
C SER A 74 0.53 13.34 -4.64
N TYR A 75 0.59 12.03 -4.93
CA TYR A 75 -0.34 11.34 -5.81
C TYR A 75 -1.78 11.51 -5.34
N ALA A 76 -2.04 11.24 -4.06
CA ALA A 76 -3.36 11.39 -3.48
C ALA A 76 -3.85 12.84 -3.59
N LYS A 77 -2.99 13.82 -3.29
CA LYS A 77 -3.31 15.26 -3.46
C LYS A 77 -3.69 15.60 -4.91
N GLN A 78 -2.88 15.17 -5.89
CA GLN A 78 -3.13 15.43 -7.31
C GLN A 78 -4.44 14.81 -7.80
N HIS A 79 -4.87 13.70 -7.20
CA HIS A 79 -6.13 13.01 -7.53
C HIS A 79 -7.31 13.46 -6.65
N ASN A 80 -7.22 14.64 -6.02
CA ASN A 80 -8.25 15.16 -5.10
C ASN A 80 -8.64 14.17 -4.00
N ARG A 81 -7.67 13.38 -3.51
CA ARG A 81 -7.83 12.34 -2.47
C ARG A 81 -8.73 11.18 -2.86
N ARG A 82 -9.07 11.04 -4.14
CA ARG A 82 -9.93 9.95 -4.66
C ARG A 82 -9.16 8.72 -5.11
N ARG A 83 -7.83 8.80 -5.15
CA ARG A 83 -6.96 7.66 -5.46
C ARG A 83 -5.73 7.69 -4.60
N ILE A 84 -5.22 6.51 -4.25
CA ILE A 84 -4.01 6.37 -3.44
C ILE A 84 -3.05 5.36 -4.05
N ILE A 85 -1.79 5.49 -3.67
CA ILE A 85 -0.77 4.44 -3.79
C ILE A 85 -0.42 4.03 -2.36
N ALA A 86 -0.52 2.75 -2.03
CA ALA A 86 -0.08 2.25 -0.72
C ALA A 86 1.45 2.22 -0.66
N CYS A 87 2.04 2.31 0.53
CA CYS A 87 3.48 2.13 0.72
C CYS A 87 3.73 0.98 1.66
N SER A 88 4.68 0.12 1.30
CA SER A 88 5.16 -0.96 2.15
C SER A 88 6.65 -0.79 2.42
N SER A 89 7.07 -1.23 3.60
CA SER A 89 8.47 -1.23 4.02
C SER A 89 8.80 -2.55 4.70
N SER A 90 10.10 -2.87 4.72
CA SER A 90 10.61 -3.89 5.66
C SER A 90 10.52 -3.38 7.11
N ILE A 91 10.87 -4.25 8.05
CA ILE A 91 10.94 -3.97 9.49
C ILE A 91 12.00 -2.91 9.83
N GLY A 92 11.76 -2.16 10.91
CA GLY A 92 12.75 -1.28 11.53
C GLY A 92 12.93 0.05 10.80
N VAL A 93 14.15 0.37 10.36
CA VAL A 93 14.50 1.69 9.80
C VAL A 93 13.70 2.05 8.55
N GLY A 94 13.35 1.07 7.71
CA GLY A 94 12.50 1.31 6.53
C GLY A 94 11.09 1.76 6.92
N ALA A 95 10.52 1.21 7.99
CA ALA A 95 9.24 1.65 8.53
C ALA A 95 9.35 3.06 9.14
N ALA A 96 10.41 3.32 9.92
CA ALA A 96 10.65 4.63 10.53
C ALA A 96 10.80 5.76 9.49
N ASN A 97 11.39 5.46 8.32
CA ASN A 97 11.54 6.41 7.22
C ASN A 97 10.20 6.95 6.67
N MET A 98 9.08 6.24 6.88
CA MET A 98 7.76 6.70 6.41
C MET A 98 7.06 7.66 7.40
N VAL A 99 7.55 7.82 8.62
CA VAL A 99 6.88 8.58 9.70
C VAL A 99 6.70 10.05 9.36
N THR A 100 7.69 10.70 8.73
CA THR A 100 7.59 12.10 8.31
C THR A 100 6.45 12.33 7.32
N ALA A 101 6.28 11.42 6.36
CA ALA A 101 5.17 11.46 5.42
C ALA A 101 3.83 11.14 6.09
N ALA A 102 3.80 10.21 7.05
CA ALA A 102 2.61 9.90 7.84
C ALA A 102 2.11 11.12 8.62
N LEU A 103 3.01 11.83 9.34
CA LEU A 103 2.66 13.06 10.05
C LEU A 103 2.12 14.13 9.11
N THR A 104 2.79 14.31 7.97
CA THR A 104 2.36 15.27 6.93
C THR A 104 0.96 14.92 6.42
N ALA A 105 0.69 13.65 6.14
CA ALA A 105 -0.59 13.15 5.66
C ALA A 105 -1.70 13.42 6.67
N THR A 106 -1.46 13.09 7.94
CA THR A 106 -2.41 13.29 9.05
C THR A 106 -2.77 14.76 9.22
N ILE A 107 -1.79 15.66 9.31
CA ILE A 107 -2.04 17.10 9.50
C ILE A 107 -2.82 17.70 8.32
N ASN A 108 -2.60 17.19 7.10
CA ASN A 108 -3.20 17.74 5.88
C ASN A 108 -4.46 16.98 5.41
N ASN A 109 -4.95 16.02 6.21
CA ASN A 109 -6.08 15.16 5.88
C ASN A 109 -5.92 14.50 4.49
N ILE A 110 -4.76 13.88 4.25
CA ILE A 110 -4.44 13.17 3.01
C ILE A 110 -4.50 11.66 3.31
N PRO A 111 -5.24 10.86 2.53
CA PRO A 111 -5.24 9.42 2.72
C PRO A 111 -3.87 8.85 2.35
N LEU A 112 -3.28 8.09 3.27
CA LEU A 112 -2.03 7.36 3.10
C LEU A 112 -2.15 6.01 3.78
N LEU A 113 -1.96 4.93 3.02
CA LEU A 113 -1.96 3.56 3.54
C LEU A 113 -0.52 3.05 3.65
N LEU A 114 -0.10 2.71 4.87
CA LEU A 114 1.23 2.21 5.16
C LEU A 114 1.16 0.75 5.65
N PHE A 115 2.01 -0.10 5.09
CA PHE A 115 2.27 -1.47 5.54
C PHE A 115 3.69 -1.55 6.12
N PRO A 116 3.90 -1.08 7.37
CA PRO A 116 5.14 -1.32 8.09
C PRO A 116 5.20 -2.80 8.47
N SER A 117 6.22 -3.51 8.00
CA SER A 117 6.42 -4.91 8.40
C SER A 117 7.03 -4.98 9.80
N ASP A 118 6.78 -6.08 10.50
CA ASP A 118 7.32 -6.33 11.83
C ASP A 118 7.80 -7.78 11.96
N SER A 119 8.44 -8.07 13.08
CA SER A 119 8.81 -9.41 13.51
C SER A 119 7.54 -10.24 13.71
N PHE A 120 7.62 -11.51 13.32
CA PHE A 120 6.56 -12.46 13.61
C PHE A 120 6.56 -12.76 15.10
N ALA A 121 5.51 -12.36 15.81
CA ALA A 121 5.27 -12.77 17.19
C ALA A 121 4.38 -14.03 17.18
N THR A 122 4.86 -15.09 17.84
CA THR A 122 4.16 -16.39 17.95
C THR A 122 3.42 -16.48 19.27
#